data_AF-A0A5M9NYN2-F1
#
_entry.id   AF-A0A5M9NYN2-F1
#
_cell.length_a   1.000
_cell.length_b   1.000
_cell.length_c   1.000
_cell.angle_alpha   90.00
_cell.angle_beta   90.00
_cell.angle_gamma   90.00
#
_symmetry.space_group_name_H-M   'P 1'
#
loop_
_entity.id
_entity.type
_entity.pdbx_description
1 polymer ?
#
loop_
_entity_poly.entity_id
_entity_poly.type
_entity_poly.pdbx_seq_one_letter_code
_entity_poly.pdbx_strand_id
1 'polypeptide(L)'
;MKRLKRRNKGLAIIEFTLVSSLIFLLLFLILALGAYIFSLQMVSEATRKAARLATVCYVLDRDNIATMVVNDIPLLGFTNANLEVAYLDASGGEITSDFEANFGDIKFVRARATGYGIQLISNLSFLGNSGFLAAPAFETILPAESLGVVRPETDTGTNIWNRCP
;
A
#
# COMPACT_ATOMS: atom_id res chain seq x y z
N MET A 1 -14.11 43.37 -59.40
CA MET A 1 -14.25 42.16 -58.56
C MET A 1 -13.25 42.24 -57.39
N LYS A 2 -13.65 42.77 -56.23
CA LYS A 2 -12.73 42.95 -55.07
C LYS A 2 -12.52 41.61 -54.36
N ARG A 3 -11.35 40.98 -54.55
CA ARG A 3 -10.94 39.81 -53.76
C ARG A 3 -10.59 40.25 -52.33
N LEU A 4 -11.48 39.99 -51.37
CA LEU A 4 -11.13 40.06 -49.95
C LEU A 4 -10.15 38.93 -49.63
N LYS A 5 -8.85 39.25 -49.58
CA LYS A 5 -7.83 38.36 -49.05
C LYS A 5 -8.00 38.32 -47.52
N ARG A 6 -8.76 37.35 -47.00
CA ARG A 6 -8.84 37.09 -45.55
C ARG A 6 -7.42 36.81 -45.04
N ARG A 7 -6.89 37.71 -44.21
CA ARG A 7 -5.63 37.48 -43.47
C ARG A 7 -5.96 36.57 -42.30
N ASN A 8 -5.61 35.29 -42.40
CA ASN A 8 -5.68 34.34 -41.28
C ASN A 8 -4.63 34.73 -40.23
N LYS A 9 -4.96 35.69 -39.37
CA LYS A 9 -4.15 36.05 -38.21
C LYS A 9 -4.40 34.99 -37.13
N GLY A 10 -3.34 34.42 -36.56
CA GLY A 10 -3.42 33.51 -35.41
C GLY A 10 -3.26 32.02 -35.70
N LEU A 11 -3.02 31.60 -36.95
CA LEU A 11 -2.79 30.18 -37.28
C LEU A 11 -1.57 29.61 -36.51
N ALA A 12 -0.48 30.36 -36.46
CA ALA A 12 0.74 29.97 -35.72
C ALA A 12 0.50 29.80 -34.21
N ILE A 13 -0.46 30.54 -33.63
CA ILE A 13 -0.81 30.41 -32.22
C ILE A 13 -1.51 29.06 -32.00
N ILE A 14 -2.43 28.69 -32.90
CA ILE A 14 -3.17 27.43 -32.82
C ILE A 14 -2.20 26.25 -32.95
N GLU A 15 -1.31 26.27 -33.95
CA GLU A 15 -0.29 25.24 -34.16
C GLU A 15 0.61 25.08 -32.92
N PHE A 16 1.08 26.19 -32.35
CA PHE A 16 1.89 26.18 -31.14
C PHE A 16 1.13 25.62 -29.93
N THR A 17 -0.12 26.05 -29.70
CA THR A 17 -0.93 25.56 -28.58
C THR A 17 -1.23 24.07 -28.69
N LEU A 18 -1.45 23.55 -29.89
CA LEU A 18 -1.74 22.13 -30.11
C LEU A 18 -0.51 21.26 -29.84
N VAL A 19 0.67 21.68 -30.31
CA VAL A 19 1.93 20.97 -30.03
C VAL A 19 2.29 21.06 -28.55
N SER A 20 2.19 22.24 -27.95
CA SER A 20 2.47 22.44 -26.52
C SER A 20 1.53 21.64 -25.62
N SER A 21 0.22 21.61 -25.94
CA SER A 21 -0.76 20.82 -25.20
C SER A 21 -0.44 19.32 -25.27
N LEU A 22 -0.02 18.82 -26.43
CA LEU A 22 0.35 17.41 -26.60
C LEU A 22 1.59 17.04 -25.78
N ILE A 23 2.59 17.92 -25.74
CA ILE A 23 3.80 17.72 -24.92
C ILE A 23 3.45 17.73 -23.42
N PHE A 24 2.63 18.68 -22.96
CA PHE A 24 2.20 18.72 -21.57
C PHE A 24 1.38 17.49 -21.17
N LEU A 25 0.50 17.01 -22.05
CA LEU A 25 -0.26 15.77 -21.82
C LEU A 25 0.69 14.59 -21.64
N LEU A 26 1.72 14.47 -22.49
CA LEU A 26 2.71 13.41 -22.39
C LEU A 26 3.55 13.51 -21.10
N LEU A 27 3.93 14.72 -20.67
CA LEU A 27 4.64 14.94 -19.41
C LEU A 27 3.78 14.51 -18.21
N PHE A 28 2.51 14.91 -18.15
CA PHE A 28 1.62 14.49 -17.07
C PHE A 28 1.37 12.98 -17.05
N LEU A 29 1.31 12.34 -18.22
CA LEU A 29 1.18 10.89 -18.32
C LEU A 29 2.38 10.17 -17.69
N ILE A 30 3.60 10.60 -17.99
CA ILE A 30 4.82 10.00 -17.44
C ILE A 30 4.89 10.20 -15.92
N LEU A 31 4.56 11.41 -15.44
CA LEU A 31 4.54 11.69 -14.00
C LEU A 31 3.49 10.86 -13.26
N ALA A 32 2.30 10.73 -13.83
CA ALA A 32 1.22 9.91 -13.28
C ALA A 32 1.64 8.43 -13.20
N LEU A 33 2.23 7.89 -14.27
CA LEU A 33 2.73 6.52 -14.27
C LEU A 33 3.85 6.32 -13.24
N GLY A 34 4.75 7.30 -13.09
CA GLY A 34 5.80 7.28 -12.07
C GLY A 34 5.24 7.20 -10.65
N ALA A 35 4.23 8.03 -10.33
CA ALA A 35 3.54 8.00 -9.04
C ALA A 35 2.82 6.66 -8.80
N TYR A 36 2.21 6.10 -9.84
CA TYR A 36 1.58 4.77 -9.78
C TYR A 36 2.59 3.69 -9.41
N ILE A 37 3.70 3.57 -10.13
CA ILE A 37 4.71 2.54 -9.86
C ILE A 37 5.35 2.74 -8.48
N PHE A 38 5.65 3.98 -8.08
CA PHE A 38 6.15 4.27 -6.75
C PHE A 38 5.21 3.74 -5.65
N SER A 39 3.90 3.92 -5.82
CA SER A 39 2.93 3.42 -4.84
C SER A 39 2.90 1.91 -4.71
N LEU A 40 3.01 1.17 -5.82
CA LEU A 40 3.05 -0.28 -5.80
C LEU A 40 4.26 -0.78 -5.01
N GLN A 41 5.42 -0.14 -5.22
CA GLN A 41 6.63 -0.44 -4.49
C GLN A 41 6.46 -0.13 -2.99
N MET A 42 5.86 1.02 -2.64
CA MET A 42 5.60 1.37 -1.24
C MET A 42 4.65 0.39 -0.56
N VAL A 43 3.57 -0.04 -1.23
CA VAL A 43 2.64 -1.04 -0.70
C VAL A 43 3.35 -2.38 -0.47
N SER A 44 4.24 -2.80 -1.37
CA SER A 44 5.02 -4.03 -1.19
C SER A 44 6.00 -3.96 0.00
N GLU A 45 6.60 -2.79 0.25
CA GLU A 45 7.44 -2.59 1.43
C GLU A 45 6.59 -2.53 2.71
N ALA A 46 5.38 -1.97 2.63
CA ALA A 46 4.42 -1.96 3.72
C ALA A 46 4.09 -3.39 4.20
N THR A 47 3.73 -4.29 3.27
CA THR A 47 3.41 -5.68 3.63
C THR A 47 4.63 -6.40 4.20
N ARG A 48 5.82 -6.14 3.66
CA ARG A 48 7.07 -6.70 4.17
C ARG A 48 7.40 -6.23 5.59
N LYS A 49 7.23 -4.93 5.86
CA LYS A 49 7.44 -4.35 7.19
C LYS A 49 6.41 -4.89 8.18
N ALA A 50 5.13 -4.94 7.80
CA ALA A 50 4.05 -5.49 8.61
C ALA A 50 4.29 -6.96 8.97
N ALA A 51 4.67 -7.79 7.99
CA ALA A 51 4.98 -9.19 8.24
C ALA A 51 6.15 -9.36 9.22
N ARG A 52 7.24 -8.59 9.06
CA ARG A 52 8.40 -8.62 9.98
C ARG A 52 8.07 -8.21 11.41
N LEU A 53 7.17 -7.24 11.60
CA LEU A 53 6.72 -6.85 12.94
C LEU A 53 5.82 -7.94 13.54
N ALA A 54 4.93 -8.49 12.74
CA ALA A 54 3.96 -9.48 13.20
C ALA A 54 4.57 -10.86 13.52
N THR A 55 5.78 -11.18 13.04
CA THR A 55 6.51 -12.40 13.44
C THR A 55 7.19 -12.28 14.82
N VAL A 56 7.42 -11.06 15.30
CA VAL A 56 8.19 -10.80 16.53
C VAL A 56 7.34 -10.21 17.64
N CYS A 57 6.36 -9.38 17.33
CA CYS A 57 5.49 -8.76 18.34
C CYS A 57 4.49 -9.75 18.93
N TYR A 58 4.01 -9.42 20.12
CA TYR A 58 2.97 -10.15 20.81
C TYR A 58 1.69 -10.27 19.98
N VAL A 59 1.08 -11.46 20.00
CA VAL A 59 -0.01 -11.84 19.07
C VAL A 59 -1.29 -11.01 19.23
N LEU A 60 -1.54 -10.42 20.40
CA LEU A 60 -2.68 -9.52 20.62
C LEU A 60 -2.47 -8.12 20.03
N ASP A 61 -1.23 -7.72 19.76
CA ASP A 61 -0.93 -6.39 19.20
C ASP A 61 -1.08 -6.36 17.67
N ARG A 62 -1.55 -7.46 17.05
CA ARG A 62 -1.79 -7.60 15.61
C ARG A 62 -2.44 -6.38 14.96
N ASP A 63 -3.52 -5.88 15.56
CA ASP A 63 -4.31 -4.78 14.97
C ASP A 63 -3.58 -3.44 15.03
N ASN A 64 -2.69 -3.26 16.01
CA ASN A 64 -1.86 -2.06 16.14
C ASN A 64 -0.75 -2.01 15.08
N ILE A 65 -0.24 -3.17 14.64
CA ILE A 65 0.83 -3.26 13.63
C ILE A 65 0.42 -2.58 12.33
N ALA A 66 -0.82 -2.79 11.88
CA ALA A 66 -1.31 -2.16 10.66
C ALA A 66 -1.32 -0.62 10.78
N THR A 67 -1.71 -0.08 11.93
CA THR A 67 -1.74 1.37 12.16
C THR A 67 -0.34 1.96 12.20
N MET A 68 0.61 1.27 12.83
CA MET A 68 2.02 1.68 12.89
C MET A 68 2.68 1.70 11.52
N VAL A 69 2.44 0.67 10.70
CA VAL A 69 3.00 0.59 9.36
C VAL A 69 2.40 1.66 8.45
N VAL A 70 1.10 1.89 8.52
CA VAL A 70 0.42 2.93 7.73
C VAL A 70 0.93 4.33 8.09
N ASN A 71 1.15 4.63 9.37
CA ASN A 71 1.63 5.95 9.81
C ASN A 71 3.07 6.26 9.37
N ASP A 72 3.91 5.24 9.18
CA ASP A 72 5.30 5.41 8.78
C ASP A 72 5.49 5.58 7.27
N ILE A 73 4.46 5.25 6.47
CA ILE A 73 4.55 5.25 5.02
C ILE A 73 3.87 6.51 4.47
N PRO A 74 4.57 7.31 3.65
CA PRO A 74 4.02 8.55 3.10
C PRO A 74 3.11 8.27 1.89
N LEU A 75 2.06 7.46 2.08
CA LEU A 75 1.14 7.07 1.02
C LEU A 75 -0.25 7.67 1.23
N LEU A 76 -0.67 8.53 0.31
CA LEU A 76 -1.98 9.17 0.34
C LEU A 76 -3.09 8.13 0.12
N GLY A 77 -4.08 8.13 1.01
CA GLY A 77 -5.25 7.23 0.94
C GLY A 77 -4.99 5.78 1.37
N PHE A 78 -3.78 5.45 1.83
CA PHE A 78 -3.50 4.16 2.45
C PHE A 78 -3.91 4.23 3.93
N THR A 79 -4.83 3.35 4.35
CA THR A 79 -5.38 3.34 5.71
C THR A 79 -5.24 1.95 6.33
N ASN A 80 -5.49 1.84 7.64
CA ASN A 80 -5.48 0.56 8.35
C ASN A 80 -6.41 -0.49 7.72
N ALA A 81 -7.51 -0.08 7.07
CA ALA A 81 -8.43 -1.00 6.41
C ALA A 81 -7.82 -1.69 5.17
N ASN A 82 -6.75 -1.12 4.61
CA ASN A 82 -6.11 -1.65 3.41
C ASN A 82 -4.98 -2.64 3.74
N LEU A 83 -4.65 -2.86 5.01
CA LEU A 83 -3.58 -3.74 5.45
C LEU A 83 -4.11 -4.74 6.48
N GLU A 84 -4.17 -6.00 6.09
CA GLU A 84 -4.54 -7.11 6.97
C GLU A 84 -3.29 -7.92 7.36
N VAL A 85 -3.21 -8.29 8.62
CA VAL A 85 -2.21 -9.24 9.14
C VAL A 85 -2.95 -10.52 9.50
N ALA A 86 -2.45 -11.72 9.27
CA ALA A 86 -3.13 -12.97 9.63
C ALA A 86 -2.11 -13.97 10.17
N TYR A 87 -2.51 -14.73 11.18
CA TYR A 87 -1.73 -15.83 11.72
C TYR A 87 -2.21 -17.14 11.08
N LEU A 88 -1.24 -17.96 10.69
CA LEU A 88 -1.46 -19.16 9.90
C LEU A 88 -0.88 -20.38 10.64
N ASP A 89 -1.60 -21.49 10.57
CA ASP A 89 -1.14 -22.78 11.06
C ASP A 89 -0.13 -23.46 10.11
N ALA A 90 0.35 -24.64 10.49
CA ALA A 90 1.28 -25.43 9.67
C ALA A 90 0.70 -25.89 8.31
N SER A 91 -0.63 -25.93 8.18
CA SER A 91 -1.35 -26.27 6.95
C SER A 91 -1.73 -25.05 6.09
N GLY A 92 -1.46 -23.83 6.58
CA GLY A 92 -1.84 -22.58 5.94
C GLY A 92 -3.27 -22.12 6.23
N GLY A 93 -3.93 -22.72 7.22
CA GLY A 93 -5.23 -22.29 7.74
C GLY A 93 -5.09 -21.03 8.59
N GLU A 94 -6.00 -20.07 8.44
CA GLU A 94 -6.00 -18.86 9.26
C GLU A 94 -6.57 -19.16 10.66
N ILE A 95 -5.83 -18.75 11.68
CA ILE A 95 -6.30 -18.75 13.07
C ILE A 95 -7.02 -17.42 13.29
N THR A 96 -8.33 -17.46 13.52
CA THR A 96 -9.17 -16.25 13.62
C THR A 96 -9.48 -15.83 15.06
N SER A 97 -9.28 -16.72 16.03
CA SER A 97 -9.55 -16.44 17.45
C SER A 97 -8.57 -17.15 18.38
N ASP A 98 -8.52 -16.69 19.63
CA ASP A 98 -7.80 -17.34 20.73
C ASP A 98 -6.31 -17.55 20.46
N PHE A 99 -5.66 -16.51 19.93
CA PHE A 99 -4.22 -16.52 19.59
C PHE A 99 -3.32 -16.96 20.75
N GLU A 100 -3.69 -16.65 22.00
CA GLU A 100 -2.96 -17.07 23.19
C GLU A 100 -3.06 -18.58 23.45
N ALA A 101 -4.24 -19.16 23.26
CA ALA A 101 -4.46 -20.59 23.49
C ALA A 101 -3.84 -21.44 22.37
N ASN A 102 -3.86 -20.91 21.14
CA ASN A 102 -3.34 -21.56 19.94
C ASN A 102 -1.94 -21.08 19.56
N PHE A 103 -1.20 -20.47 20.50
CA PHE A 103 0.12 -19.92 20.25
C PHE A 103 1.08 -20.95 19.64
N GLY A 104 1.01 -22.20 20.11
CA GLY A 104 1.82 -23.31 19.62
C GLY A 104 1.55 -23.68 18.16
N ASP A 105 0.35 -23.37 17.65
CA ASP A 105 -0.10 -23.72 16.31
C ASP A 105 0.25 -22.64 15.27
N ILE A 106 0.54 -21.41 15.70
CA ILE A 106 0.99 -20.33 14.83
C ILE A 106 2.38 -20.70 14.29
N LYS A 107 2.49 -20.86 12.96
CA LYS A 107 3.75 -21.16 12.26
C LYS A 107 4.11 -20.12 11.21
N PHE A 108 3.11 -19.52 10.59
CA PHE A 108 3.33 -18.49 9.59
C PHE A 108 2.53 -17.24 9.92
N VAL A 109 3.05 -16.12 9.43
CA VAL A 109 2.42 -14.81 9.53
C VAL A 109 2.29 -14.28 8.12
N ARG A 110 1.08 -13.86 7.79
CA ARG A 110 0.76 -13.22 6.52
C ARG A 110 0.46 -11.75 6.75
N ALA A 111 1.00 -10.89 5.91
CA ALA A 111 0.52 -9.53 5.75
C ALA A 111 0.05 -9.36 4.32
N ARG A 112 -1.18 -8.87 4.13
CA ARG A 112 -1.75 -8.60 2.81
C ARG A 112 -2.25 -7.15 2.75
N ALA A 113 -1.94 -6.47 1.66
CA ALA A 113 -2.50 -5.18 1.35
C ALA A 113 -3.56 -5.33 0.26
N THR A 114 -4.79 -4.90 0.54
CA THR A 114 -5.94 -4.96 -0.38
C THR A 114 -6.70 -3.63 -0.42
N GLY A 115 -7.54 -3.43 -1.43
CA GLY A 115 -8.44 -2.26 -1.49
C GLY A 115 -7.76 -0.92 -1.73
N TYR A 116 -6.45 -0.88 -1.98
CA TYR A 116 -5.74 0.35 -2.32
C TYR A 116 -5.86 0.67 -3.81
N GLY A 117 -6.04 1.95 -4.13
CA GLY A 117 -5.96 2.45 -5.50
C GLY A 117 -5.58 3.91 -5.52
N ILE A 118 -4.95 4.33 -6.62
CA ILE A 118 -4.50 5.71 -6.80
C ILE A 118 -5.40 6.40 -7.81
N GLN A 119 -5.89 7.57 -7.41
CA GLN A 119 -6.44 8.54 -8.34
C GLN A 119 -5.30 9.40 -8.89
N LEU A 120 -4.99 9.21 -10.18
CA LEU A 120 -3.85 9.89 -10.80
C LEU A 120 -4.14 11.38 -11.03
N ILE A 121 -5.11 11.66 -11.89
CA ILE A 121 -5.62 13.00 -12.20
C ILE A 121 -7.12 12.84 -12.45
N SER A 122 -7.94 13.58 -11.71
CA SER A 122 -9.41 13.52 -11.78
C SER A 122 -9.97 13.78 -13.18
N ASN A 123 -9.25 14.56 -13.99
CA ASN A 123 -9.61 14.91 -15.37
C ASN A 123 -9.19 13.85 -16.42
N LEU A 124 -8.42 12.82 -16.04
CA LEU A 124 -7.99 11.73 -16.93
C LEU A 124 -8.94 10.53 -16.86
N SER A 125 -10.24 10.78 -17.04
CA SER A 125 -11.29 9.73 -17.03
C SER A 125 -11.15 8.69 -18.16
N PHE A 126 -10.20 8.84 -19.08
CA PHE A 126 -9.92 7.82 -20.10
C PHE A 126 -9.03 6.67 -19.59
N LEU A 127 -8.34 6.85 -18.45
CA LEU A 127 -7.44 5.84 -17.86
C LEU A 127 -8.13 4.96 -16.80
N GLY A 128 -9.42 5.20 -16.52
CA GLY A 128 -10.21 4.45 -15.52
C GLY A 128 -11.51 5.19 -15.14
N ASN A 129 -12.24 4.69 -14.14
CA ASN A 129 -13.45 5.34 -13.63
C ASN A 129 -13.06 6.63 -12.87
N SER A 130 -13.05 7.79 -13.53
CA SER A 130 -12.52 9.08 -13.01
C SER A 130 -11.02 9.10 -12.67
N GLY A 131 -10.22 8.29 -13.38
CA GLY A 131 -8.75 8.25 -13.20
C GLY A 131 -8.28 7.44 -11.97
N PHE A 132 -9.15 6.61 -11.40
CA PHE A 132 -8.82 5.65 -10.34
C PHE A 132 -8.26 4.36 -10.93
N LEU A 133 -7.05 3.99 -10.53
CA LEU A 133 -6.43 2.71 -10.83
C LEU A 133 -6.32 1.89 -9.54
N ALA A 134 -6.98 0.74 -9.52
CA ALA A 134 -6.87 -0.22 -8.43
C ALA A 134 -5.48 -0.87 -8.44
N ALA A 135 -4.79 -0.85 -7.31
CA ALA A 135 -3.56 -1.61 -7.14
C ALA A 135 -3.91 -3.11 -6.99
N PRO A 136 -3.10 -4.02 -7.54
CA PRO A 136 -3.22 -5.45 -7.24
C PRO A 136 -2.98 -5.70 -5.75
N ALA A 137 -3.51 -6.81 -5.24
CA ALA A 137 -3.23 -7.23 -3.88
C ALA A 137 -1.76 -7.66 -3.74
N PHE A 138 -1.09 -7.19 -2.70
CA PHE A 138 0.27 -7.61 -2.33
C PHE A 138 0.20 -8.46 -1.07
N GLU A 139 0.93 -9.57 -1.06
CA GLU A 139 0.95 -10.49 0.08
C GLU A 139 2.39 -10.86 0.41
N THR A 140 2.67 -10.98 1.70
CA THR A 140 3.98 -11.40 2.20
C THR A 140 3.77 -12.37 3.35
N ILE A 141 4.37 -13.55 3.25
CA ILE A 141 4.27 -14.61 4.26
C ILE A 141 5.67 -14.89 4.80
N LEU A 142 5.82 -14.81 6.12
CA LEU A 142 7.05 -15.14 6.85
C LEU A 142 6.77 -16.21 7.91
N PRO A 143 7.75 -17.04 8.28
CA PRO A 143 7.64 -17.90 9.46
C PRO A 143 7.56 -17.06 10.74
N ALA A 144 6.77 -17.53 11.70
CA ALA A 144 6.70 -16.93 13.02
C ALA A 144 8.02 -17.13 13.79
N GLU A 145 8.46 -16.10 14.51
CA GLU A 145 9.71 -16.11 15.26
C GLU A 145 9.39 -16.13 16.77
N SER A 146 9.60 -15.01 17.48
CA SER A 146 9.39 -14.92 18.93
C SER A 146 7.92 -14.71 19.31
N LEU A 147 7.11 -14.08 18.43
CA LEU A 147 5.72 -13.71 18.70
C LEU A 147 5.52 -13.06 20.10
N GLY A 148 6.50 -12.28 20.55
CA GLY A 148 6.51 -11.57 21.82
C GLY A 148 6.98 -12.39 23.03
N VAL A 149 7.29 -13.69 22.88
CA VAL A 149 7.79 -14.53 23.99
C VAL A 149 9.23 -14.16 24.33
N VAL A 150 9.45 -13.62 25.52
CA VAL A 150 10.78 -13.49 26.12
C VAL A 150 10.98 -14.51 27.24
N ARG A 151 12.23 -14.89 27.48
CA ARG A 151 12.57 -15.74 28.63
C ARG A 151 12.36 -14.93 29.92
N PRO A 152 11.65 -15.46 30.94
CA PRO A 152 11.49 -14.76 32.20
C PRO A 152 12.85 -14.56 32.88
N GLU A 153 13.17 -13.33 33.27
CA GLU A 153 14.47 -12.96 33.81
C GLU A 153 14.60 -13.11 35.34
N THR A 154 13.57 -13.58 36.05
CA THR A 154 13.68 -13.90 37.48
C THR A 154 12.57 -14.86 37.95
N ASP A 155 12.81 -15.52 39.08
CA ASP A 155 11.98 -16.52 39.79
C ASP A 155 10.66 -15.94 40.34
N THR A 156 9.92 -15.23 39.48
CA THR A 156 8.60 -14.69 39.76
C THR A 156 7.83 -14.88 38.46
N GLY A 157 6.95 -15.88 38.42
CA GLY A 157 6.33 -16.45 37.21
C GLY A 157 5.36 -15.55 36.44
N THR A 158 5.70 -14.28 36.24
CA THR A 158 4.99 -13.37 35.34
C THR A 158 5.58 -13.49 33.94
N ASN A 159 4.77 -13.94 32.98
CA ASN A 159 5.11 -13.91 31.56
C ASN A 159 5.33 -12.46 31.13
N ILE A 160 6.57 -12.11 30.79
CA ILE A 160 6.91 -10.82 30.21
C ILE A 160 6.70 -10.96 28.69
N TRP A 161 5.97 -10.04 28.08
CA TRP A 161 5.71 -10.06 26.64
C TRP A 161 6.32 -8.82 25.99
N ASN A 162 7.09 -9.00 24.93
CA ASN A 162 7.57 -7.89 24.11
C ASN A 162 6.42 -7.37 23.25
N ARG A 163 5.84 -6.24 23.67
CA ARG A 163 4.81 -5.52 22.92
C ARG A 163 5.43 -4.72 21.78
N CYS A 164 4.64 -4.51 20.73
CA CYS A 164 5.02 -3.59 19.67
C CYS A 164 5.05 -2.14 20.22
N PRO A 165 6.05 -1.32 19.85
CA PRO A 165 6.26 0.03 20.37
C PRO A 165 5.13 1.00 20.01
#